data_AF-A0A4Q5YSW5-F1
#
_entry.id   AF-A0A4Q5YSW5-F1
#
_cell.length_a   1.000
_cell.length_b   1.000
_cell.length_c   1.000
_cell.angle_alpha   90.00
_cell.angle_beta   90.00
_cell.angle_gamma   90.00
#
_symmetry.space_group_name_H-M   'P 1'
#
loop_
_entity.id
_entity.type
_entity.pdbx_description
1 polymer ?
#
loop_
_entity_poly.entity_id
_entity_poly.type
_entity_poly.pdbx_seq_one_letter_code
_entity_poly.pdbx_strand_id
1 'polypeptide(L)'
;MYTTLNATAEGLFKNAKGNKSMFANAAMERRCLIPVAGYYEWRHLPKLHKKTGEPLKSVDKIPYLIRVKGMDVFYHAGLWQEWADRETGEVFETLAFTTTEANPLAAQIHNSKKRMPTMLNTELSRAWMFDELTEDDITAIAKIQFPAGEMEAWTIDSKFLSLEDPSVKVEYPNCPALQFGDTDHIPPDQSEQQTLTLF
;
A
#
# COMPACT_ATOMS: atom_id res chain seq x y z
N MET A 1 0.06 21.58 6.34
CA MET A 1 0.74 21.07 5.12
C MET A 1 -0.03 19.85 4.66
N TYR A 2 -0.69 19.91 3.51
CA TYR A 2 -1.36 18.74 2.93
C TYR A 2 -0.32 17.93 2.16
N THR A 3 -0.17 16.66 2.48
CA THR A 3 0.72 15.74 1.76
C THR A 3 -0.08 15.01 0.69
N THR A 4 0.23 15.21 -0.58
CA THR A 4 -0.49 14.61 -1.73
C THR A 4 0.14 13.31 -2.22
N LEU A 5 1.15 12.78 -1.51
CA LEU A 5 1.85 11.55 -1.87
C LEU A 5 0.94 10.33 -1.92
N ASN A 6 -0.08 10.28 -1.04
CA ASN A 6 -1.00 9.15 -0.94
C ASN A 6 -2.45 9.61 -1.11
N ALA A 7 -3.20 8.88 -1.93
CA ALA A 7 -4.64 8.94 -2.06
C ALA A 7 -5.27 7.72 -1.37
N THR A 8 -6.14 7.93 -0.38
CA THR A 8 -6.83 6.82 0.28
C THR A 8 -7.95 6.31 -0.62
N ALA A 9 -8.09 5.00 -0.78
CA ALA A 9 -9.11 4.37 -1.62
C ALA A 9 -10.54 4.85 -1.30
N GLU A 10 -10.84 5.02 0.00
CA GLU A 10 -12.12 5.53 0.51
C GLU A 10 -12.34 7.02 0.18
N GLY A 11 -11.25 7.72 -0.14
CA GLY A 11 -11.20 9.16 -0.39
C GLY A 11 -10.97 9.54 -1.85
N LEU A 12 -11.01 8.59 -2.79
CA LEU A 12 -10.66 8.83 -4.19
C LEU A 12 -11.60 9.81 -4.88
N PHE A 13 -12.92 9.63 -4.71
CA PHE A 13 -13.93 10.45 -5.38
C PHE A 13 -14.56 11.51 -4.46
N LYS A 14 -14.74 11.18 -3.17
CA LYS A 14 -15.23 12.10 -2.14
C LYS A 14 -14.26 12.16 -0.97
N ASN A 15 -13.97 13.35 -0.46
CA ASN A 15 -13.17 13.51 0.74
C ASN A 15 -13.99 13.21 2.01
N ALA A 16 -13.34 13.23 3.18
CA ALA A 16 -13.98 12.94 4.47
C ALA A 16 -15.16 13.88 4.83
N LYS A 17 -15.32 15.02 4.15
CA LYS A 17 -16.45 15.94 4.33
C LYS A 17 -17.58 15.71 3.31
N GLY A 18 -17.45 14.72 2.44
CA GLY A 18 -18.42 14.40 1.38
C GLY A 18 -18.29 15.25 0.11
N ASN A 19 -17.32 16.16 0.05
CA ASN A 19 -17.06 16.99 -1.14
C ASN A 19 -16.21 16.23 -2.16
N LYS A 20 -16.26 16.63 -3.43
CA LYS A 20 -15.40 16.07 -4.49
C LYS A 20 -13.93 16.09 -4.05
N SER A 21 -13.28 14.93 -4.15
CA SER A 21 -11.87 14.77 -3.82
C SER A 21 -11.00 15.44 -4.88
N MET A 22 -9.81 15.91 -4.47
CA MET A 22 -8.83 16.43 -5.42
C MET A 22 -8.31 15.35 -6.38
N PHE A 23 -8.39 14.07 -5.98
CA PHE A 23 -7.98 12.94 -6.80
C PHE A 23 -9.05 12.46 -7.78
N ALA A 24 -10.29 12.94 -7.66
CA ALA A 24 -11.44 12.37 -8.38
C ALA A 24 -11.25 12.37 -9.91
N ASN A 25 -10.77 13.48 -10.48
CA ASN A 25 -10.52 13.54 -11.92
C ASN A 25 -9.34 12.64 -12.34
N ALA A 26 -8.28 12.57 -11.52
CA ALA A 26 -7.13 11.71 -11.82
C ALA A 26 -7.50 10.23 -11.72
N ALA A 27 -8.36 9.86 -10.77
CA ALA A 27 -8.89 8.50 -10.64
C ALA A 27 -9.67 8.04 -11.88
N MET A 28 -10.41 8.94 -12.54
CA MET A 28 -11.12 8.62 -13.78
C MET A 28 -10.21 8.54 -15.01
N GLU A 29 -9.29 9.49 -15.17
CA GLU A 29 -8.65 9.75 -16.46
C GLU A 29 -7.14 9.50 -16.48
N ARG A 30 -6.49 9.46 -15.31
CA ARG A 30 -5.04 9.49 -15.15
C ARG A 30 -4.56 8.47 -14.12
N ARG A 31 -5.07 7.25 -14.25
CA ARG A 31 -4.56 6.08 -13.55
C ARG A 31 -3.20 5.69 -14.13
N CYS A 32 -2.29 5.26 -13.27
CA CYS A 32 -1.00 4.72 -13.67
C CYS A 32 -0.63 3.51 -12.80
N LEU A 33 0.35 2.72 -13.27
CA LEU A 33 1.01 1.70 -12.46
C LEU A 33 2.36 2.24 -12.01
N ILE A 34 2.67 2.04 -10.73
CA ILE A 34 3.97 2.40 -10.16
C ILE A 34 4.74 1.10 -9.94
N PRO A 35 5.73 0.77 -10.78
CA PRO A 35 6.56 -0.41 -10.60
C PRO A 35 7.45 -0.25 -9.37
N VAL A 36 7.46 -1.27 -8.52
CA VAL A 36 8.27 -1.30 -7.29
C VAL A 36 8.89 -2.67 -7.09
N ALA A 37 10.09 -2.70 -6.51
CA ALA A 37 10.73 -3.94 -6.05
C ALA A 37 10.37 -4.27 -4.58
N GLY A 38 9.59 -3.42 -3.93
CA GLY A 38 9.26 -3.50 -2.51
C GLY A 38 8.99 -2.11 -1.94
N TYR A 39 8.49 -2.08 -0.70
CA TYR A 39 8.29 -0.84 0.05
C TYR A 39 8.68 -1.02 1.51
N TYR A 40 8.93 0.12 2.17
CA TYR A 40 9.41 0.15 3.54
C TYR A 40 8.32 0.66 4.48
N GLU A 41 8.15 0.00 5.62
CA GLU A 41 7.25 0.45 6.68
C GLU A 41 7.84 0.22 8.07
N TRP A 42 7.34 0.95 9.06
CA TRP A 42 7.85 0.88 10.43
C TRP A 42 6.85 0.24 11.39
N ARG A 43 7.32 -0.78 12.11
CA ARG A 43 6.63 -1.35 13.26
C ARG A 43 6.95 -0.59 14.52
N HIS A 44 5.90 -0.08 15.17
CA HIS A 44 6.03 0.62 16.45
C HIS A 44 5.92 -0.39 17.60
N LEU A 45 7.00 -0.58 18.35
CA LEU A 45 7.02 -1.42 19.55
C LEU A 45 7.10 -0.55 20.81
N PRO A 46 6.36 -0.90 21.89
CA PRO A 46 6.47 -0.19 23.17
C PRO A 46 7.91 -0.23 23.69
N LYS A 47 8.45 0.94 24.08
CA LYS A 47 9.69 0.97 24.87
C LYS A 47 9.36 0.69 26.32
N LEU A 48 10.16 -0.14 26.97
CA LEU A 48 10.01 -0.41 28.39
C LEU A 48 11.11 0.32 29.18
N HIS A 49 10.75 0.86 30.34
CA HIS A 49 11.70 1.46 31.24
C HIS A 49 12.63 0.39 31.82
N LYS A 50 13.94 0.55 31.66
CA LYS A 50 14.95 -0.48 31.99
C LYS A 50 14.93 -0.98 33.43
N LYS A 51 14.49 -0.14 34.38
CA LYS A 51 14.46 -0.50 35.81
C LYS A 51 13.10 -1.00 36.30
N THR A 52 12.00 -0.47 35.74
CA THR A 52 10.63 -0.76 36.25
C THR A 52 9.86 -1.71 35.34
N GLY A 53 10.30 -1.91 34.10
CA GLY A 53 9.59 -2.70 33.10
C GLY A 53 8.33 -2.02 32.54
N GLU A 54 7.99 -0.82 33.00
CA GLU A 54 6.78 -0.11 32.61
C GLU A 54 6.91 0.51 31.19
N PRO A 55 5.81 0.56 30.42
CA PRO A 55 5.81 1.22 29.12
C PRO A 55 6.14 2.71 29.20
N LEU A 56 7.05 3.16 28.34
CA LEU A 56 7.34 4.57 28.10
C LEU A 56 6.36 5.13 27.07
N LYS A 57 6.24 6.47 27.06
CA LYS A 57 5.46 7.19 26.03
C LYS A 57 6.07 7.07 24.62
N SER A 58 7.37 6.79 24.53
CA SER A 58 8.08 6.61 23.26
C SER A 58 8.03 5.16 22.80
N VAL A 59 8.17 4.96 21.50
CA VAL A 59 8.20 3.64 20.85
C VAL A 59 9.53 3.43 20.15
N ASP A 60 9.92 2.18 19.99
CA ASP A 60 10.92 1.77 19.01
C ASP A 60 10.24 1.62 17.65
N LYS A 61 10.89 2.12 16.60
CA LYS A 61 10.43 1.98 15.22
C LYS A 61 11.38 1.04 14.50
N ILE A 62 10.90 -0.17 14.23
CA ILE A 62 11.68 -1.19 13.51
C ILE A 62 11.27 -1.15 12.05
N PRO A 63 12.18 -0.82 11.12
CA PRO A 63 11.85 -0.81 9.70
C PRO A 63 11.76 -2.24 9.17
N TYR A 64 10.82 -2.44 8.26
CA TYR A 64 10.64 -3.64 7.48
C TYR A 64 10.75 -3.29 6.00
N LEU A 65 11.35 -4.18 5.22
CA LEU A 65 11.13 -4.27 3.79
C LEU A 65 9.99 -5.27 3.55
N ILE A 66 9.02 -4.89 2.72
CA ILE A 66 7.86 -5.69 2.33
C ILE A 66 7.89 -5.90 0.81
N ARG A 67 7.69 -7.14 0.37
CA ARG A 67 7.68 -7.57 -1.04
C ARG A 67 6.57 -8.58 -1.33
N VAL A 68 6.42 -8.92 -2.60
CA VAL A 68 5.62 -10.04 -3.08
C VAL A 68 6.54 -11.23 -3.35
N LYS A 69 6.17 -12.42 -2.87
CA LYS A 69 6.97 -13.64 -3.03
C LYS A 69 7.18 -13.97 -4.50
N GLY A 70 8.42 -14.25 -4.87
CA GLY A 70 8.76 -14.70 -6.22
C GLY A 70 8.61 -13.63 -7.31
N MET A 71 8.43 -12.35 -6.94
CA MET A 71 8.33 -11.24 -7.87
C MET A 71 9.40 -10.18 -7.59
N ASP A 72 10.32 -10.00 -8.54
CA ASP A 72 11.35 -8.94 -8.44
C ASP A 72 10.75 -7.53 -8.58
N VAL A 73 9.66 -7.42 -9.35
CA VAL A 73 8.91 -6.18 -9.55
C VAL A 73 7.41 -6.50 -9.54
N PHE A 74 6.64 -5.67 -8.85
CA PHE A 74 5.18 -5.67 -8.85
C PHE A 74 4.65 -4.23 -8.92
N TYR A 75 3.33 -4.06 -9.00
CA TYR A 75 2.73 -2.74 -9.23
C TYR A 75 1.91 -2.27 -8.04
N HIS A 76 2.09 -1.00 -7.69
CA HIS A 76 1.10 -0.25 -6.94
C HIS A 76 0.18 0.50 -7.90
N ALA A 77 -1.11 0.58 -7.55
CA ALA A 77 -2.03 1.49 -8.20
C ALA A 77 -1.64 2.94 -7.88
N GLY A 78 -1.39 3.72 -8.93
CA GLY A 78 -1.05 5.13 -8.85
C GLY A 78 -2.04 6.00 -9.60
N LEU A 79 -1.99 7.29 -9.30
CA LEU A 79 -2.61 8.36 -10.05
C LEU A 79 -1.52 9.35 -10.44
N TRP A 80 -1.64 9.96 -11.62
CA TRP A 80 -0.79 11.08 -11.98
C TRP A 80 -1.62 12.33 -12.27
N GLN A 81 -1.01 13.48 -12.01
CA GLN A 81 -1.63 14.77 -12.26
C GLN A 81 -0.56 15.82 -12.56
N GLU A 82 -0.90 16.73 -13.46
CA GLU A 82 -0.17 17.99 -13.60
C GLU A 82 -0.47 18.89 -12.40
N TRP A 83 0.59 19.45 -11.82
CA TRP A 83 0.50 20.46 -10.80
C TRP A 83 1.24 21.70 -11.29
N ALA A 84 0.54 22.82 -11.38
CA ALA A 84 1.14 24.10 -11.72
C ALA A 84 1.51 24.87 -10.45
N ASP A 85 2.78 25.25 -10.34
CA ASP A 85 3.25 26.20 -9.35
C ASP A 85 2.61 27.56 -9.65
N ARG A 86 1.92 28.13 -8.66
CA ARG A 86 1.18 29.38 -8.84
C ARG A 86 2.08 30.62 -8.83
N GLU A 87 3.28 30.51 -8.29
CA GLU A 87 4.25 31.60 -8.20
C GLU A 87 5.13 31.65 -9.45
N THR A 88 5.61 30.48 -9.91
CA THR A 88 6.52 30.40 -11.07
C THR A 88 5.80 30.13 -12.40
N GLY A 89 4.61 29.54 -12.35
CA GLY A 89 3.88 29.08 -13.54
C GLY A 89 4.42 27.76 -14.12
N GLU A 90 5.43 27.15 -13.49
CA GLU A 90 5.97 25.87 -13.92
C GLU A 90 4.96 24.75 -13.69
N VAL A 91 4.87 23.82 -14.65
CA VAL A 91 4.00 22.66 -14.59
C VAL A 91 4.84 21.42 -14.32
N PHE A 92 4.45 20.67 -13.29
CA PHE A 92 5.09 19.44 -12.88
C PHE A 92 4.14 18.26 -13.05
N GLU A 93 4.62 17.19 -13.65
CA GLU A 93 3.95 15.90 -13.57
C GLU A 93 4.24 15.28 -12.21
N THR A 94 3.18 15.05 -11.43
CA THR A 94 3.26 14.50 -10.07
C THR A 94 2.48 13.20 -9.98
N LEU A 95 2.90 12.33 -9.06
CA LEU A 95 2.27 11.05 -8.83
C LEU A 95 1.78 10.93 -7.38
N ALA A 96 0.70 10.18 -7.19
CA ALA A 96 0.18 9.78 -5.90
C ALA A 96 -0.03 8.26 -5.87
N PHE A 97 0.41 7.62 -4.80
CA PHE A 97 0.11 6.22 -4.54
C PHE A 97 -1.32 6.10 -4.03
N THR A 98 -2.07 5.14 -4.53
CA THR A 98 -3.31 4.74 -3.87
C THR A 98 -2.99 3.84 -2.67
N THR A 99 -3.74 4.00 -1.59
CA THR A 99 -3.55 3.23 -0.35
C THR A 99 -4.89 2.73 0.14
N THR A 100 -4.89 1.55 0.76
CA THR A 100 -6.06 0.88 1.33
C THR A 100 -5.80 0.49 2.78
N GLU A 101 -6.81 -0.06 3.46
CA GLU A 101 -6.66 -0.67 4.77
C GLU A 101 -5.62 -1.79 4.73
N ALA A 102 -4.78 -1.88 5.75
CA ALA A 102 -3.77 -2.93 5.83
C ALA A 102 -4.41 -4.33 6.02
N ASN A 103 -3.92 -5.31 5.27
CA ASN A 103 -4.20 -6.72 5.53
C ASN A 103 -3.58 -7.19 6.88
N PRO A 104 -3.84 -8.43 7.33
CA PRO A 104 -3.33 -8.91 8.63
C PRO A 104 -1.80 -8.82 8.80
N LEU A 105 -1.02 -9.03 7.74
CA LEU A 105 0.45 -8.91 7.77
C LEU A 105 0.89 -7.45 7.90
N ALA A 106 0.42 -6.60 6.98
CA ALA A 106 0.77 -5.19 6.94
C ALA A 106 0.28 -4.45 8.20
N ALA A 107 -0.84 -4.88 8.81
CA ALA A 107 -1.35 -4.30 10.06
C ALA A 107 -0.46 -4.61 11.27
N GLN A 108 0.30 -5.71 11.25
CA GLN A 108 1.32 -5.99 12.26
C GLN A 108 2.54 -5.07 12.13
N ILE A 109 2.90 -4.72 10.88
CA ILE A 109 4.03 -3.85 10.58
C ILE A 109 3.61 -2.39 10.73
N HIS A 110 2.73 -1.85 9.89
CA HIS A 110 2.24 -0.48 9.99
C HIS A 110 1.12 -0.35 11.04
N ASN A 111 1.40 -0.73 12.28
CA ASN A 111 0.42 -0.89 13.36
C ASN A 111 -0.14 0.43 13.94
N SER A 112 0.39 1.58 13.50
CA SER A 112 -0.09 2.91 13.94
C SER A 112 -1.24 3.46 13.08
N LYS A 113 -1.13 3.41 11.75
CA LYS A 113 -2.19 3.86 10.82
C LYS A 113 -2.94 2.72 10.16
N LYS A 114 -2.37 1.50 10.15
CA LYS A 114 -2.93 0.30 9.52
C LYS A 114 -3.35 0.54 8.07
N ARG A 115 -2.41 1.07 7.28
CA ARG A 115 -2.57 1.26 5.83
C ARG A 115 -1.50 0.48 5.08
N MET A 116 -1.84 0.07 3.87
CA MET A 116 -0.89 -0.47 2.90
C MET A 116 -1.10 0.20 1.54
N PRO A 117 -0.10 0.21 0.65
CA PRO A 117 -0.31 0.53 -0.75
C PRO A 117 -1.35 -0.41 -1.37
N THR A 118 -2.13 0.08 -2.33
CA THR A 118 -2.96 -0.79 -3.16
C THR A 118 -2.05 -1.52 -4.15
N MET A 119 -1.65 -2.73 -3.80
CA MET A 119 -0.82 -3.60 -4.64
C MET A 119 -1.71 -4.38 -5.60
N LEU A 120 -1.34 -4.43 -6.87
CA LEU A 120 -2.13 -5.06 -7.92
C LEU A 120 -1.44 -6.32 -8.45
N ASN A 121 -2.22 -7.40 -8.63
CA ASN A 121 -1.78 -8.55 -9.42
C ASN A 121 -1.83 -8.23 -10.92
N THR A 122 -1.42 -9.17 -11.77
CA THR A 122 -1.38 -8.96 -13.24
C THR A 122 -2.72 -8.56 -13.83
N GLU A 123 -3.80 -9.22 -13.43
CA GLU A 123 -5.15 -8.98 -13.95
C GLU A 123 -5.65 -7.58 -13.57
N LEU A 124 -5.57 -7.23 -12.28
CA LEU A 124 -5.99 -5.93 -11.78
C LEU A 124 -5.10 -4.80 -12.30
N SER A 125 -3.80 -5.06 -12.53
CA SER A 125 -2.91 -4.09 -13.17
C SER A 125 -3.35 -3.74 -14.57
N ARG A 126 -3.78 -4.77 -15.35
CA ARG A 126 -4.33 -4.58 -16.68
C ARG A 126 -5.65 -3.81 -16.62
N ALA A 127 -6.58 -4.23 -15.77
CA ALA A 127 -7.88 -3.57 -15.62
C ALA A 127 -7.73 -2.10 -15.21
N TRP A 128 -6.88 -1.82 -14.22
CA TRP A 128 -6.58 -0.47 -13.75
C TRP A 128 -6.09 0.47 -14.87
N MET A 129 -5.30 -0.05 -15.81
CA MET A 129 -4.70 0.75 -16.89
C MET A 129 -5.57 0.89 -18.13
N PHE A 130 -6.26 -0.18 -18.53
CA PHE A 130 -6.78 -0.30 -19.89
C PHE A 130 -8.30 -0.40 -19.97
N ASP A 131 -8.96 -0.76 -18.88
CA ASP A 131 -10.41 -0.95 -18.92
C ASP A 131 -11.14 0.39 -18.66
N GLU A 132 -12.32 0.52 -19.26
CA GLU A 132 -13.26 1.59 -18.97
C GLU A 132 -14.00 1.25 -17.68
N LEU A 133 -13.59 1.88 -16.57
CA LEU A 133 -14.07 1.59 -15.23
C LEU A 133 -14.97 2.72 -14.71
N THR A 134 -16.04 2.35 -14.00
CA THR A 134 -16.87 3.32 -13.26
C THR A 134 -16.18 3.77 -11.96
N GLU A 135 -16.71 4.81 -11.29
CA GLU A 135 -16.20 5.22 -9.96
C GLU A 135 -16.25 4.05 -8.96
N ASP A 136 -17.27 3.19 -9.04
CA ASP A 136 -17.43 2.04 -8.15
C ASP A 136 -16.40 0.95 -8.45
N ASP A 137 -16.13 0.65 -9.72
CA ASP A 137 -15.11 -0.32 -10.13
C ASP A 137 -13.70 0.13 -9.70
N ILE A 138 -13.37 1.41 -9.94
CA ILE A 138 -12.09 2.01 -9.53
C ILE A 138 -11.95 1.94 -8.00
N THR A 139 -13.01 2.25 -7.27
CA THR A 139 -13.01 2.18 -5.81
C THR A 139 -12.85 0.74 -5.33
N ALA A 140 -13.48 -0.23 -6.00
CA ALA A 140 -13.36 -1.65 -5.67
C ALA A 140 -11.91 -2.12 -5.84
N ILE A 141 -11.30 -1.87 -7.00
CA ILE A 141 -9.88 -2.21 -7.24
C ILE A 141 -8.97 -1.49 -6.24
N ALA A 142 -9.19 -0.18 -6.01
CA ALA A 142 -8.37 0.60 -5.09
C ALA A 142 -8.42 0.10 -3.65
N LYS A 143 -9.52 -0.54 -3.24
CA LYS A 143 -9.71 -1.08 -1.88
C LYS A 143 -9.11 -2.48 -1.69
N ILE A 144 -8.71 -3.17 -2.75
CA ILE A 144 -8.20 -4.54 -2.65
C ILE A 144 -7.01 -4.60 -1.70
N GLN A 145 -7.09 -5.57 -0.79
CA GLN A 145 -6.00 -5.94 0.10
C GLN A 145 -5.28 -7.12 -0.53
N PHE A 146 -4.02 -6.90 -0.94
CA PHE A 146 -3.22 -7.97 -1.53
C PHE A 146 -3.09 -9.15 -0.55
N PRO A 147 -3.17 -10.41 -0.99
CA PRO A 147 -3.16 -11.57 -0.09
C PRO A 147 -1.90 -11.62 0.78
N ALA A 148 -2.08 -11.65 2.11
CA ALA A 148 -0.97 -11.68 3.06
C ALA A 148 -0.06 -12.91 2.88
N GLY A 149 -0.65 -14.07 2.52
CA GLY A 149 0.08 -15.31 2.26
C GLY A 149 1.01 -15.25 1.04
N GLU A 150 0.79 -14.32 0.10
CA GLU A 150 1.63 -14.09 -1.08
C GLU A 150 2.71 -13.03 -0.84
N MET A 151 2.69 -12.38 0.31
CA MET A 151 3.66 -11.35 0.68
C MET A 151 4.76 -11.92 1.56
N GLU A 152 5.92 -11.28 1.50
CA GLU A 152 7.03 -11.52 2.42
C GLU A 152 7.52 -10.20 3.02
N ALA A 153 8.04 -10.27 4.23
CA ALA A 153 8.58 -9.11 4.91
C ALA A 153 9.65 -9.51 5.92
N TRP A 154 10.68 -8.67 6.03
CA TRP A 154 11.74 -8.85 7.01
C TRP A 154 12.27 -7.52 7.51
N THR A 155 12.82 -7.54 8.72
CA THR A 155 13.45 -6.38 9.34
C THR A 155 14.77 -6.03 8.67
N ILE A 156 15.05 -4.75 8.54
CA ILE A 156 16.27 -4.20 7.91
C ILE A 156 16.97 -3.21 8.86
N ASP A 157 18.14 -2.71 8.48
CA ASP A 157 18.86 -1.74 9.32
C ASP A 157 18.06 -0.44 9.50
N SER A 158 18.04 0.10 10.72
CA SER A 158 17.44 1.39 11.06
C SER A 158 17.95 2.59 10.22
N LYS A 159 19.14 2.46 9.63
CA LYS A 159 19.80 3.46 8.77
C LYS A 159 19.72 3.12 7.28
N PHE A 160 18.83 2.21 6.87
CA PHE A 160 18.74 1.72 5.48
C PHE A 160 18.73 2.84 4.42
N LEU A 161 18.12 4.00 4.71
CA LEU A 161 18.10 5.16 3.79
C LEU A 161 19.48 5.69 3.37
N SER A 162 20.53 5.39 4.14
CA SER A 162 21.92 5.77 3.83
C SER A 162 22.80 4.60 3.41
N LEU A 163 22.23 3.40 3.25
CA LEU A 163 22.98 2.21 2.83
C LEU A 163 22.92 2.04 1.32
N GLU A 164 23.98 1.47 0.76
CA GLU A 164 24.03 1.08 -0.66
C GLU A 164 23.05 -0.06 -0.96
N ASP A 165 23.02 -1.08 -0.09
CA ASP A 165 22.00 -2.12 -0.09
C ASP A 165 21.08 -1.98 1.13
N PRO A 166 19.90 -1.35 0.97
CA PRO A 166 18.92 -1.19 2.05
C PRO A 166 18.11 -2.47 2.35
N SER A 167 18.32 -3.55 1.61
CA SER A 167 17.48 -4.76 1.69
C SER A 167 18.02 -5.84 2.64
N VAL A 168 19.22 -5.66 3.18
CA VAL A 168 19.88 -6.63 4.06
C VAL A 168 19.04 -6.89 5.32
N LYS A 169 18.76 -8.18 5.57
CA LYS A 169 18.02 -8.62 6.75
C LYS A 169 18.83 -8.37 8.03
N VAL A 170 18.18 -7.78 9.03
CA VAL A 170 18.74 -7.51 10.36
C VAL A 170 17.80 -8.06 11.42
N GLU A 171 18.31 -8.88 12.34
CA GLU A 171 17.52 -9.42 13.45
C GLU A 171 17.43 -8.42 14.61
N TYR A 172 16.22 -8.22 15.14
CA TYR A 172 15.97 -7.37 16.31
C TYR A 172 15.48 -8.26 17.46
N PRO A 173 16.26 -8.47 18.54
CA PRO A 173 15.95 -9.47 19.58
C PRO A 173 14.58 -9.33 20.25
N ASN A 174 14.06 -8.11 20.34
CA ASN A 174 12.76 -7.82 20.97
C ASN A 174 11.63 -7.62 19.96
N CYS A 175 11.85 -7.93 18.68
CA CYS A 175 10.84 -7.82 17.65
C CYS A 175 10.06 -9.13 17.53
N PRO A 176 8.74 -9.15 17.80
CA PRO A 176 7.96 -10.37 17.64
C PRO A 176 7.93 -10.84 16.18
N ALA A 177 7.96 -12.16 15.97
CA ALA A 177 7.81 -12.73 14.63
C ALA A 177 6.47 -12.31 13.99
N LEU A 178 6.46 -12.20 12.65
CA LEU A 178 5.25 -11.92 11.88
C LEU A 178 4.40 -13.17 11.74
N GLN A 179 3.09 -12.99 11.78
CA GLN A 179 2.09 -14.03 11.48
C GLN A 179 1.49 -13.75 10.10
N PHE A 180 1.48 -14.72 9.20
CA PHE A 180 1.06 -14.47 7.80
C PHE A 180 -0.46 -14.66 7.55
N GLY A 181 -1.22 -15.10 8.56
CA GLY A 181 -2.62 -15.50 8.41
C GLY A 181 -2.74 -16.80 7.60
N ASP A 182 -3.82 -17.55 7.82
CA ASP A 182 -4.05 -18.79 7.06
C ASP A 182 -4.24 -18.46 5.57
N THR A 183 -3.67 -19.30 4.70
CA THR A 183 -3.69 -19.16 3.23
C THR A 183 -5.06 -19.38 2.59
N ASP A 184 -6.11 -19.49 3.38
CA ASP A 184 -7.36 -20.16 2.98
C ASP A 184 -8.45 -19.21 2.45
N HIS A 185 -8.12 -17.95 2.18
CA HIS A 185 -9.00 -17.09 1.38
C HIS A 185 -8.41 -16.81 0.01
N ILE A 186 -8.34 -17.87 -0.80
CA ILE A 186 -8.49 -17.73 -2.24
C ILE A 186 -9.92 -17.20 -2.45
N PRO A 187 -10.14 -15.96 -2.91
CA PRO A 187 -11.45 -15.59 -3.44
C PRO A 187 -11.79 -16.60 -4.54
N PRO A 188 -13.02 -17.12 -4.61
CA PRO A 188 -13.36 -18.14 -5.59
C PRO A 188 -12.94 -17.66 -6.98
N ASP A 189 -12.25 -18.55 -7.70
CA ASP A 189 -11.89 -18.36 -9.10
C ASP A 189 -13.13 -17.87 -9.87
N GLN A 190 -13.08 -16.62 -10.35
CA GLN A 190 -14.16 -16.05 -11.13
C GLN A 190 -14.22 -16.60 -12.56
N SER A 191 -13.32 -17.53 -12.94
CA SER A 191 -13.33 -18.19 -14.23
C SER A 191 -14.45 -19.24 -14.39
N GLU A 192 -15.15 -19.64 -13.33
CA GLU A 192 -16.22 -20.66 -13.40
C GLU A 192 -17.66 -20.11 -13.47
N GLN A 193 -17.90 -18.79 -13.46
CA GLN A 193 -19.27 -18.24 -13.59
C GLN A 193 -19.74 -17.94 -15.03
N GLN A 194 -19.03 -18.40 -16.06
CA GLN A 194 -19.46 -18.22 -17.48
C GLN A 194 -19.80 -19.52 -18.23
N THR A 195 -20.19 -20.57 -17.53
CA THR A 195 -20.86 -21.72 -18.15
C THR A 195 -22.18 -21.98 -17.46
N LEU A 196 -23.29 -21.67 -18.16
CA LEU A 196 -24.73 -21.91 -17.94
C LEU A 196 -25.45 -20.55 -18.19
N THR A 197 -26.03 -20.23 -19.35
CA THR A 197 -27.00 -21.01 -20.12
C THR A 197 -27.11 -20.38 -21.51
N LEU A 198 -26.73 -21.14 -22.55
CA LEU A 198 -27.20 -20.92 -23.93
C LEU A 198 -28.33 -21.93 -24.15
N PHE A 199 -29.58 -21.47 -24.02
CA PHE A 199 -30.76 -21.98 -24.71
C PHE A 199 -31.79 -20.85 -24.77
#